data_AF-A0A950FUY1-F1
#
_entry.id   AF-A0A950FUY1-F1
#
_cell.length_a   1.000
_cell.length_b   1.000
_cell.length_c   1.000
_cell.angle_alpha   90.00
_cell.angle_beta   90.00
_cell.angle_gamma   90.00
#
_symmetry.space_group_name_H-M   'P 1'
#
loop_
_entity.id
_entity.type
_entity.pdbx_description
1 polymer ?
#
loop_
_entity_poly.entity_id
_entity_poly.type
_entity_poly.pdbx_seq_one_letter_code
_entity_poly.pdbx_strand_id
1 'polypeptide(L)' 'MATKEIQKLDYVREGVRYTIHVEEMEGAVMWGTWNCCDCGVGGASGMKSTTIDEAVESAKSDLERHHTANHKV' A
#
# COMPACT_ATOMS: atom_id res chain seq x y z
N MET A 1 14.08 12.91 7.46
CA MET A 1 13.34 13.27 6.24
C MET A 1 11.86 13.17 6.58
N ALA A 2 11.08 14.21 6.31
CA ALA A 2 9.65 14.21 6.61
C ALA A 2 8.90 13.57 5.44
N THR A 3 8.20 12.47 5.70
CA THR A 3 7.21 11.91 4.78
C THR A 3 5.89 12.64 5.00
N LYS A 4 5.17 12.92 3.91
CA LYS A 4 3.81 13.47 3.97
C LYS A 4 2.85 12.47 3.33
N GLU A 5 1.84 12.03 4.07
CA GLU A 5 0.74 11.28 3.45
C GLU A 5 -0.02 12.22 2.51
N ILE A 6 -0.07 11.84 1.23
CA ILE A 6 -0.74 12.59 0.17
C ILE A 6 -2.01 11.91 -0.31
N GLN A 7 -2.14 10.60 -0.09
CA GLN A 7 -3.36 9.87 -0.38
C GLN A 7 -3.55 8.71 0.60
N LYS A 8 -4.82 8.44 0.91
CA LYS A 8 -5.26 7.25 1.64
C LYS A 8 -6.49 6.69 0.94
N LEU A 9 -6.52 5.38 0.72
CA LEU A 9 -7.66 4.70 0.10
C LEU A 9 -7.93 3.37 0.78
N ASP A 10 -9.21 3.05 0.94
CA ASP A 10 -9.64 1.74 1.42
C ASP A 10 -9.85 0.80 0.23
N TYR A 11 -9.37 -0.42 0.35
CA TYR A 11 -9.44 -1.45 -0.67
C TYR A 11 -9.95 -2.74 -0.04
N VAL A 12 -10.94 -3.38 -0.67
CA VAL A 12 -11.51 -4.63 -0.18
C VAL A 12 -11.32 -5.71 -1.23
N ARG A 13 -10.77 -6.85 -0.81
CA ARG A 13 -10.58 -8.02 -1.67
C ARG A 13 -11.10 -9.26 -0.96
N GLU A 14 -12.05 -9.93 -1.61
CA GLU A 14 -12.61 -11.21 -1.13
C GLU A 14 -13.07 -11.16 0.35
N GLY A 15 -13.60 -10.00 0.77
CA GLY A 15 -14.06 -9.74 2.13
C GLY A 15 -12.98 -9.26 3.11
N VAL A 16 -11.70 -9.35 2.75
CA VAL A 16 -10.58 -8.82 3.56
C VAL A 16 -10.39 -7.33 3.26
N ARG A 17 -10.29 -6.53 4.32
CA ARG A 17 -10.17 -5.07 4.21
C ARG A 17 -8.71 -4.65 4.32
N TYR A 18 -8.33 -3.74 3.44
CA TYR A 18 -7.01 -3.15 3.38
C TYR A 18 -7.12 -1.64 3.32
N THR A 19 -6.11 -0.96 3.84
CA THR A 19 -5.93 0.48 3.65
C THR A 19 -4.59 0.69 2.99
N ILE A 20 -4.58 1.43 1.87
CA ILE A 20 -3.37 1.81 1.15
C ILE A 20 -3.10 3.28 1.42
N HIS A 21 -1.85 3.59 1.74
CA HIS A 21 -1.36 4.93 2.00
C HIS A 21 -0.30 5.27 0.96
N VAL A 22 -0.33 6.49 0.45
CA VAL A 22 0.70 7.03 -0.44
C VAL A 22 1.39 8.17 0.28
N GLU A 23 2.68 8.00 0.47
CA GLU A 23 3.54 8.97 1.14
C GLU A 23 4.46 9.63 0.11
N GLU A 24 4.52 10.96 0.12
CA GLU A 24 5.45 11.75 -0.66
C GLU A 24 6.68 12.12 0.18
N MET A 25 7.85 11.94 -0.41
CA MET A 25 9.13 12.44 0.10
C MET A 25 9.64 13.60 -0.76
N GLU A 26 10.62 14.34 -0.24
CA GLU A 26 11.30 15.40 -0.98
C GLU A 26 11.81 14.90 -2.34
N GLY A 27 11.52 15.68 -3.40
CA GLY A 27 11.86 15.32 -4.78
C GLY A 27 10.75 14.60 -5.55
N ALA A 28 9.49 14.72 -5.12
CA ALA A 28 8.31 14.11 -5.76
C ALA A 28 8.39 12.58 -5.88
N VAL A 29 9.17 11.96 -5.00
CA VAL A 29 9.24 10.50 -4.89
C VAL A 29 8.11 10.07 -3.98
N MET A 30 7.27 9.17 -4.49
CA MET A 30 6.13 8.61 -3.78
C MET A 30 6.40 7.16 -3.42
N TRP A 31 5.84 6.73 -2.30
CA TRP A 31 5.83 5.33 -1.88
C TRP A 31 4.44 4.91 -1.48
N GLY A 32 4.03 3.74 -1.94
CA GLY A 32 2.80 3.11 -1.50
C GLY A 32 3.06 2.13 -0.36
N THR A 33 2.34 2.28 0.73
CA THR A 33 2.27 1.32 1.84
C THR A 33 0.85 0.80 1.97
N TRP A 34 0.69 -0.36 2.60
CA TRP A 34 -0.59 -1.00 2.80
C TRP A 34 -0.69 -1.56 4.21
N ASN A 35 -1.92 -1.67 4.71
CA ASN A 35 -2.25 -2.31 5.97
C ASN A 35 -3.42 -3.26 5.78
N CYS A 36 -3.28 -4.51 6.25
CA CYS A 36 -4.36 -5.47 6.34
C CYS A 36 -5.11 -5.26 7.65
N CYS A 37 -6.37 -4.84 7.57
CA CYS A 37 -7.20 -4.56 8.76
C CYS A 37 -7.58 -5.84 9.51
N ASP A 38 -7.61 -6.99 8.82
CA ASP A 38 -7.97 -8.28 9.41
C ASP A 38 -6.79 -8.93 10.15
N CYS A 39 -5.57 -8.82 9.60
CA CYS A 39 -4.35 -9.34 10.25
C CYS A 39 -3.66 -8.34 11.16
N GLY A 40 -3.93 -7.03 11.02
CA GLY A 40 -3.17 -5.96 11.68
C GLY A 40 -1.72 -5.87 11.20
N VAL A 41 -1.42 -6.38 10.01
CA VAL A 41 -0.08 -6.39 9.40
C VAL A 41 -0.02 -5.37 8.29
N GLY A 42 1.02 -4.55 8.29
CA GLY A 42 1.32 -3.62 7.20
C GLY A 42 2.58 -3.99 6.43
N GLY A 43 2.64 -3.50 5.19
CA GLY A 43 3.79 -3.63 4.30
C GLY A 43 4.00 -2.36 3.49
N ALA A 44 5.16 -2.28 2.87
CA ALA A 44 5.52 -1.16 2.00
C ALA A 44 6.01 -1.73 0.68
N SER A 45 5.58 -1.12 -0.43
CA SER A 45 6.18 -1.43 -1.72
C SER A 45 7.64 -0.99 -1.70
N GLY A 46 8.56 -1.89 -2.04
CA GLY A 46 9.99 -1.57 -2.14
C GLY A 46 10.35 -0.69 -3.34
N MET A 47 9.35 -0.25 -4.12
CA MET A 47 9.53 0.46 -5.38
C MET A 47 9.21 1.94 -5.19
N LYS A 48 10.13 2.79 -5.62
CA LYS A 48 9.91 4.24 -5.72
C LYS A 48 8.96 4.51 -6.88
N SER A 49 7.98 5.36 -6.66
CA SER A 49 7.02 5.79 -7.67
C SER A 49 7.15 7.28 -7.92
N THR A 50 6.81 7.70 -9.13
CA THR A 50 6.78 9.13 -9.51
C THR A 50 5.37 9.68 -9.62
N THR A 51 4.38 8.78 -9.57
CA THR A 51 2.96 9.12 -9.55
C THR A 51 2.24 8.36 -8.44
N ILE A 52 1.08 8.89 -8.06
CA ILE A 52 0.21 8.30 -7.06
C ILE A 52 -0.27 6.91 -7.53
N ASP A 53 -0.68 6.79 -8.80
CA ASP A 53 -1.18 5.52 -9.35
C ASP A 53 -0.11 4.43 -9.32
N GLU A 54 1.14 4.76 -9.68
CA GLU A 54 2.26 3.82 -9.57
C GLU A 54 2.50 3.37 -8.13
N ALA A 55 2.38 4.28 -7.15
CA ALA A 55 2.55 3.96 -5.74
C ALA A 55 1.43 3.05 -5.25
N VAL A 56 0.18 3.34 -5.63
CA VAL A 56 -0.99 2.52 -5.30
C VAL A 56 -0.88 1.13 -5.90
N GLU A 57 -0.54 1.00 -7.18
CA GLU A 57 -0.41 -0.31 -7.84
C GLU A 57 0.75 -1.12 -7.26
N SER A 58 1.86 -0.46 -6.90
CA SER A 58 2.99 -1.10 -6.22
C SER A 58 2.58 -1.62 -4.83
N ALA A 59 1.85 -0.81 -4.06
CA ALA A 59 1.31 -1.22 -2.76
C ALA A 59 0.32 -2.39 -2.91
N LYS A 60 -0.58 -2.33 -3.91
CA LYS A 60 -1.49 -3.42 -4.22
C LYS A 60 -0.73 -4.70 -4.52
N SER A 61 0.28 -4.68 -5.39
CA SER A 61 1.01 -5.90 -5.75
C SER A 61 1.62 -6.60 -4.53
N ASP A 62 2.16 -5.84 -3.57
CA ASP A 62 2.72 -6.40 -2.34
C ASP A 62 1.62 -6.91 -1.38
N LEU A 63 0.54 -6.14 -1.24
CA LEU A 63 -0.69 -6.55 -0.56
C LEU A 63 -1.25 -7.87 -1.13
N GLU A 64 -1.21 -8.06 -2.45
CA GLU A 64 -1.74 -9.25 -3.12
C GLU A 64 -0.94 -10.48 -2.75
N ARG A 65 0.38 -10.34 -2.59
CA ARG A 65 1.25 -11.41 -2.09
C ARG A 65 0.88 -11.77 -0.66
N HIS A 66 0.68 -10.77 0.19
CA HIS A 66 0.23 -11.02 1.56
C HIS A 66 -1.14 -11.70 1.60
N HIS A 67 -2.11 -11.21 0.83
CA HIS A 67 -3.45 -11.80 0.71
C HIS A 67 -3.36 -13.27 0.27
N THR A 68 -2.62 -13.54 -0.79
CA THR A 68 -2.44 -14.90 -1.34
C THR A 68 -1.73 -15.84 -0.35
N ALA A 69 -0.81 -15.33 0.46
CA ALA A 69 -0.06 -16.15 1.41
C ALA A 69 -0.80 -16.38 2.74
N ASN A 70 -1.67 -15.45 3.18
CA ASN A 70 -2.22 -15.45 4.55
C ASN A 70 -3.75 -15.51 4.62
N HIS A 71 -4.45 -15.06 3.58
CA HIS A 71 -5.91 -15.00 3.54
C HIS A 71 -6.54 -15.90 2.49
N LYS A 72 -5.71 -16.55 1.68
CA LYS A 72 -6.21 -17.48 0.68
C LYS A 72 -6.74 -18.72 1.37
N VAL A 73 -8.06 -18.86 1.29
CA VAL A 73 -8.81 -20.10 1.52
C VAL A 73 -8.72 -20.95 0.26
#